data_AF-A0A496V7F9-F1
#
_entry.id   AF-A0A496V7F9-F1
#
_cell.length_a   1.000
_cell.length_b   1.000
_cell.length_c   1.000
_cell.angle_alpha   90.00
_cell.angle_beta   90.00
_cell.angle_gamma   90.00
#
_symmetry.space_group_name_H-M   'P 1'
#
loop_
_entity.id
_entity.type
_entity.pdbx_description
1 polymer ?
#
loop_
_entity_poly.entity_id
_entity_poly.type
_entity_poly.pdbx_seq_one_letter_code
_entity_poly.pdbx_strand_id
1 'polypeptide(L)' 'MKILNTAYFWIFCFTVIFVSALDFWSWEQSFPFLYLPMWVFYFVGLQVLLSLAIYVFSRTFWKTRQ' A
#
# COMPACT_ATOMS: atom_id res chain seq x y z
N MET A 1 17.79 -9.63 3.19
CA MET A 1 17.15 -9.15 4.44
C MET A 1 17.79 -7.92 5.09
N LYS A 2 18.96 -7.42 4.65
CA LYS A 2 19.54 -6.17 5.20
C LYS A 2 18.74 -4.91 4.86
N ILE A 3 18.19 -4.83 3.64
CA ILE A 3 17.43 -3.67 3.16
C ILE A 3 16.11 -3.44 3.90
N LEU A 4 15.45 -4.52 4.34
CA LEU A 4 14.21 -4.45 5.12
C LEU A 4 14.45 -3.92 6.54
N ASN A 5 15.68 -3.92 7.05
CA ASN A 5 16.00 -3.35 8.36
C ASN A 5 16.32 -1.85 8.30
N THR A 6 16.37 -1.25 7.11
CA THR A 6 16.68 0.16 6.94
C THR A 6 15.40 0.98 7.01
N ALA A 7 15.32 1.95 7.93
CA ALA A 7 14.15 2.83 8.05
C ALA A 7 13.81 3.59 6.76
N TYR A 8 14.83 4.03 6.01
CA TYR A 8 14.66 4.72 4.73
C TYR A 8 13.89 3.91 3.68
N PHE A 9 14.06 2.58 3.65
CA PHE A 9 13.32 1.71 2.74
C PHE A 9 11.82 1.78 3.03
N TRP A 10 11.43 1.72 4.29
CA TRP A 10 10.03 1.77 4.70
C TRP A 10 9.41 3.16 4.53
N ILE A 11 10.16 4.23 4.82
CA ILE A 11 9.73 5.60 4.51
C ILE A 11 9.40 5.73 3.02
N PHE A 12 10.30 5.23 2.15
CA PHE A 12 10.06 5.23 0.70
C PHE A 12 8.82 4.42 0.33
N CYS A 13 8.69 3.18 0.81
CA CYS A 13 7.53 2.34 0.53
C CYS A 13 6.20 2.98 0.95
N PHE A 14 6.11 3.50 2.18
CA PHE A 14 4.89 4.16 2.66
C PHE A 14 4.59 5.44 1.88
N THR A 15 5.62 6.21 1.50
CA THR A 15 5.45 7.41 0.67
C THR A 15 4.89 7.07 -0.70
N VAL A 16 5.41 6.03 -1.35
CA VAL A 16 4.91 5.56 -2.65
C VAL A 16 3.45 5.12 -2.54
N ILE A 17 3.09 4.34 -1.51
CA ILE A 17 1.70 3.91 -1.29
C ILE A 17 0.79 5.12 -1.03
N PHE A 18 1.24 6.08 -0.23
CA PHE A 18 0.50 7.31 0.06
C PHE A 18 0.24 8.15 -1.18
N VAL A 19 1.28 8.44 -1.96
CA VAL A 19 1.14 9.22 -3.21
C VAL A 19 0.25 8.48 -4.21
N SER A 20 0.37 7.15 -4.28
CA SER A 20 -0.50 6.31 -5.11
C SER A 20 -1.96 6.37 -4.67
N ALA A 21 -2.23 6.57 -3.38
CA ALA A 21 -3.57 6.71 -2.84
C ALA A 21 -4.18 8.12 -3.04
N LEU A 22 -3.41 9.10 -3.53
CA LEU A 22 -3.94 10.42 -3.86
C LEU A 22 -4.94 10.32 -5.02
N ASP A 23 -5.89 11.25 -5.02
CA ASP A 23 -7.09 11.25 -5.88
C ASP A 23 -6.80 11.66 -7.35
N PHE A 24 -5.95 10.87 -8.02
CA PHE A 24 -5.72 10.91 -9.46
C PHE A 24 -6.54 9.84 -10.21
N TRP A 25 -7.81 9.69 -9.84
CA TRP A 25 -8.56 8.47 -10.12
C TRP A 25 -9.38 8.67 -11.40
N SER A 26 -9.42 7.65 -12.27
CA SER A 26 -10.22 7.69 -13.50
C SER A 26 -11.70 7.47 -13.16
N TRP A 27 -12.33 8.48 -12.56
CA TRP A 27 -13.70 8.44 -12.04
C TRP A 27 -14.75 8.03 -13.08
N GLU A 28 -14.50 8.32 -14.36
CA GLU A 28 -15.42 8.02 -15.46
C GLU A 28 -15.32 6.58 -15.97
N GLN A 29 -14.28 5.83 -15.59
CA GLN A 29 -14.06 4.48 -16.10
C GLN A 29 -14.68 3.43 -15.17
N SER A 30 -15.71 2.75 -15.66
CA SER A 30 -16.44 1.71 -14.94
C SER A 30 -16.05 0.31 -15.43
N PHE A 31 -15.98 -0.64 -14.51
CA PHE A 31 -15.65 -2.03 -14.82
C PHE A 31 -16.91 -2.76 -15.32
N PRO A 32 -16.88 -3.39 -16.50
CA PRO A 32 -18.09 -3.87 -17.18
C PRO A 32 -18.82 -5.02 -16.46
N PHE A 33 -18.14 -5.77 -15.59
CA PHE A 33 -18.71 -6.94 -14.92
C PHE A 33 -19.47 -6.61 -13.61
N LEU A 34 -19.04 -5.58 -12.89
CA LEU A 34 -19.56 -5.25 -11.56
C LEU A 34 -20.19 -3.85 -11.48
N TYR A 35 -20.17 -3.09 -12.58
CA TYR A 35 -20.59 -1.67 -12.65
C TYR A 35 -19.92 -0.77 -11.59
N LEU A 36 -18.85 -1.26 -10.95
CA LEU A 36 -18.07 -0.51 -9.99
C LEU A 36 -17.04 0.32 -10.75
N PRO A 37 -16.81 1.58 -10.33
CA PRO A 37 -15.71 2.36 -10.86
C PRO A 37 -14.38 1.62 -10.70
N MET A 38 -13.52 1.68 -11.71
CA MET A 38 -12.25 0.95 -11.74
C MET A 38 -11.33 1.35 -10.57
N TRP A 39 -11.47 2.59 -10.10
CA TRP A 39 -10.74 3.10 -8.96
C TRP A 39 -11.01 2.34 -7.66
N VAL A 40 -12.20 1.73 -7.49
CA VAL A 40 -12.55 0.97 -6.27
C VAL A 40 -11.62 -0.23 -6.12
N PHE A 41 -11.35 -0.94 -7.22
CA PHE A 41 -10.44 -2.09 -7.22
C PHE A 41 -9.00 -1.66 -6.94
N TYR A 42 -8.60 -0.52 -7.50
CA TYR A 42 -7.31 0.08 -7.21
C TYR A 42 -7.16 0.44 -5.72
N PHE A 43 -8.19 1.03 -5.11
CA PHE A 43 -8.22 1.31 -3.68
C PHE A 43 -8.06 0.05 -2.83
N VAL A 44 -8.85 -0.98 -3.13
CA VAL A 44 -8.80 -2.24 -2.39
C VAL A 44 -7.40 -2.86 -2.49
N GLY A 45 -6.80 -2.84 -3.68
CA GLY A 45 -5.41 -3.27 -3.89
C GLY A 45 -4.41 -2.48 -3.02
N LEU A 46 -4.54 -1.15 -2.97
CA LEU A 46 -3.71 -0.30 -2.12
C LEU A 46 -3.90 -0.61 -0.63
N GLN A 47 -5.12 -0.87 -0.17
CA GLN A 47 -5.38 -1.24 1.24
C GLN A 47 -4.74 -2.58 1.62
N VAL A 48 -4.80 -3.57 0.71
CA VAL A 48 -4.13 -4.86 0.90
C VAL A 48 -2.61 -4.67 0.94
N LEU A 49 -2.05 -3.89 0.01
CA LEU A 49 -0.62 -3.58 -0.01
C LEU A 49 -0.16 -2.84 1.25
N LEU A 50 -0.92 -1.85 1.71
CA LEU A 50 -0.65 -1.12 2.95
C LEU A 50 -0.67 -2.07 4.16
N SER A 51 -1.69 -2.92 4.24
CA SER A 51 -1.81 -3.90 5.33
C SER A 51 -0.64 -4.88 5.36
N LEU A 52 -0.21 -5.37 4.19
CA LEU A 52 0.98 -6.22 4.06
C LEU A 52 2.26 -5.48 4.45
N ALA A 53 2.42 -4.23 4.01
CA ALA A 53 3.58 -3.40 4.36
C ALA A 53 3.67 -3.20 5.88
N ILE A 54 2.56 -2.85 6.53
CA ILE A 54 2.49 -2.71 7.99
C ILE A 54 2.80 -4.04 8.69
N TYR A 55 2.23 -5.15 8.20
CA TYR A 55 2.49 -6.47 8.77
C TYR A 55 3.98 -6.84 8.70
N VAL A 56 4.64 -6.66 7.57
CA VAL A 56 6.07 -6.97 7.43
C VAL A 56 6.92 -6.00 8.23
N PHE A 57 6.61 -4.70 8.22
CA PHE A 57 7.28 -3.69 9.04
C PHE A 57 7.22 -4.04 10.53
N SER A 58 6.02 -4.36 11.03
CA SER A 58 5.80 -4.74 12.43
C SER A 58 6.67 -5.92 12.85
N ARG A 59 6.76 -6.97 12.03
CA ARG A 59 7.60 -8.13 12.32
C ARG A 59 9.09 -7.83 12.27
N THR A 60 9.50 -6.83 11.50
CA THR A 60 10.90 -6.48 11.29
C THR A 60 11.42 -5.56 12.41
N PHE A 61 10.62 -4.58 12.84
CA PHE A 61 11.05 -3.57 13.82
C PHE A 61 10.52 -3.77 15.24
N TRP A 62 9.41 -4.48 15.44
CA TRP A 62 8.90 -4.73 16.80
C TRP A 62 9.45 -6.00 17.44
N LYS A 63 10.14 -6.87 16.68
CA LYS A 63 10.85 -8.03 17.25
C LYS A 63 12.19 -7.68 17.92
N THR A 64 12.77 -6.52 17.63
CA THR A 64 14.08 -6.08 18.17
C THR A 64 14.04 -5.57 19.61
N ARG A 65 12.93 -5.81 20.32
CA ARG A 65 12.76 -5.48 21.73
C ARG A 65 12.56 -6.77 22.55
N GLN A 66 13.54 -7.67 22.50
CA GLN A 66 13.73 -8.76 23.46
C GLN A 66 15.22 -8.87 23.77
#